data_AF-A0A1E7H6U1-F1
#
_entry.id   AF-A0A1E7H6U1-F1
#
_cell.length_a   1.000
_cell.length_b   1.000
_cell.length_c   1.000
_cell.angle_alpha   90.00
_cell.angle_beta   90.00
_cell.angle_gamma   90.00
#
_symmetry.space_group_name_H-M   'P 1'
#
loop_
_entity.id
_entity.type
_entity.pdbx_description
1 polymer ?
#
loop_
_entity_poly.entity_id
_entity_poly.type
_entity_poly.pdbx_seq_one_letter_code
_entity_poly.pdbx_strand_id
1 'polypeptide(L)'
;MISQIEKFETRLIKQNLAQHREMIAICGLDDTIVKSGPFGGDVLDSVLGSISILGLVCFVPHPLYKEIIRLTARRVSVISPEDCETRTFLHDVPVIADHAPGPIIKALSRRKGAVFRDGSVIARGVVTIEEAFVCASSVIHALFINYFLDYWRKIRKGHVTASDRSHFENIVENLFPIVESGPRLGYGPFDSESVILKEMVRAGKATVETGLVDSFFGNVSYSQKGTCHISETGASLDELEGAIVGVPMNGSSSVGLTASSE
;
A
#
# COMPACT_ATOMS: atom_id res chain seq x y z
N MET A 1 -19.30 -2.44 8.30
CA MET A 1 -18.15 -3.38 8.20
C MET A 1 -18.12 -4.20 6.90
N ILE A 2 -19.17 -4.96 6.55
CA ILE A 2 -19.18 -5.85 5.36
C ILE A 2 -18.84 -5.11 4.05
N SER A 3 -19.45 -3.95 3.80
CA SER A 3 -19.18 -3.15 2.60
C SER A 3 -17.71 -2.69 2.50
N GLN A 4 -17.06 -2.43 3.64
CA GLN A 4 -15.64 -2.06 3.69
C GLN A 4 -14.74 -3.25 3.34
N ILE A 5 -15.07 -4.44 3.82
CA ILE A 5 -14.36 -5.68 3.47
C ILE A 5 -14.45 -5.91 1.95
N GLU A 6 -15.66 -5.89 1.39
CA GLU A 6 -15.87 -6.09 -0.04
C GLU A 6 -15.14 -5.02 -0.89
N LYS A 7 -15.13 -3.76 -0.42
CA LYS A 7 -14.37 -2.66 -1.04
C LYS A 7 -12.88 -3.02 -1.11
N PHE A 8 -12.24 -3.35 0.01
CA PHE A 8 -10.80 -3.57 0.04
C PHE A 8 -10.35 -4.87 -0.61
N GLU A 9 -11.17 -5.93 -0.59
CA GLU A 9 -10.93 -7.11 -1.42
C GLU A 9 -10.92 -6.77 -2.91
N THR A 10 -11.89 -5.96 -3.35
CA THR A 10 -11.99 -5.51 -4.74
C THR A 10 -10.77 -4.66 -5.12
N ARG A 11 -10.30 -3.79 -4.22
CA ARG A 11 -9.12 -2.95 -4.45
C ARG A 11 -7.83 -3.77 -4.54
N LEU A 12 -7.62 -4.74 -3.66
CA LEU A 12 -6.46 -5.65 -3.71
C LEU A 12 -6.35 -6.33 -5.08
N ILE A 13 -7.48 -6.73 -5.67
CA ILE A 13 -7.51 -7.36 -7.01
C ILE A 13 -7.32 -6.31 -8.11
N LYS A 14 -8.06 -5.20 -8.06
CA LYS A 14 -8.00 -4.14 -9.10
C LYS A 14 -6.60 -3.53 -9.21
N GLN A 15 -5.86 -3.45 -8.11
CA GLN A 15 -4.49 -2.92 -8.03
C GLN A 15 -3.43 -4.00 -8.26
N ASN A 16 -3.81 -5.20 -8.69
CA ASN A 16 -2.91 -6.33 -8.91
C ASN A 16 -2.06 -6.74 -7.70
N LEU A 17 -2.48 -6.39 -6.48
CA LEU A 17 -1.82 -6.82 -5.25
C LEU A 17 -2.15 -8.29 -4.95
N ALA A 18 -3.36 -8.74 -5.27
CA ALA A 18 -3.81 -10.14 -5.17
C ALA A 18 -4.50 -10.57 -6.48
N GLN A 19 -4.52 -11.88 -6.78
CA GLN A 19 -5.09 -12.39 -8.04
C GLN A 19 -6.55 -12.86 -7.91
N HIS A 20 -6.89 -13.49 -6.78
CA HIS A 20 -8.20 -14.11 -6.56
C HIS A 20 -8.72 -13.82 -5.16
N ARG A 21 -10.04 -13.67 -5.00
CA ARG A 21 -10.67 -13.41 -3.70
C ARG A 21 -10.42 -14.52 -2.69
N GLU A 22 -10.33 -15.78 -3.13
CA GLU A 22 -10.08 -16.92 -2.22
C GLU A 22 -8.73 -16.84 -1.49
N MET A 23 -7.79 -16.06 -2.03
CA MET A 23 -6.45 -15.86 -1.48
C MET A 23 -6.38 -14.69 -0.49
N ILE A 24 -7.50 -14.01 -0.25
CA ILE A 24 -7.61 -12.83 0.59
C ILE A 24 -8.43 -13.19 1.81
N ALA A 25 -8.01 -12.71 2.97
CA ALA A 25 -8.82 -12.67 4.17
C ALA A 25 -8.72 -11.31 4.83
N ILE A 26 -9.87 -10.72 5.08
CA ILE A 26 -10.00 -9.46 5.78
C ILE A 26 -10.91 -9.67 6.98
N CYS A 27 -10.49 -9.18 8.13
CA CYS A 27 -11.26 -9.22 9.36
C CYS A 27 -11.38 -7.81 9.94
N GLY A 28 -12.59 -7.44 10.35
CA GLY A 28 -12.86 -6.19 11.04
C GLY A 28 -13.59 -6.46 12.35
N LEU A 29 -13.19 -5.76 13.42
CA LEU A 29 -13.89 -5.76 14.69
C LEU A 29 -14.77 -4.51 14.77
N ASP A 30 -16.08 -4.74 14.88
CA ASP A 30 -17.09 -3.73 15.22
C ASP A 30 -17.76 -4.20 16.54
N ASP A 31 -19.09 -4.14 16.67
CA ASP A 31 -19.83 -4.87 17.71
C ASP A 31 -19.58 -6.40 17.69
N THR A 32 -19.24 -6.93 16.50
CA THR A 32 -18.89 -8.34 16.29
C THR A 32 -17.74 -8.44 15.29
N ILE A 33 -17.02 -9.56 15.29
CA ILE A 33 -15.99 -9.82 14.27
C ILE A 33 -16.68 -10.18 12.96
N VAL A 34 -16.40 -9.40 11.92
CA VAL A 34 -16.85 -9.66 10.55
C VAL A 34 -15.65 -10.06 9.71
N LYS A 35 -15.80 -11.09 8.88
CA LYS A 35 -14.69 -11.63 8.08
C LYS A 35 -15.09 -11.98 6.66
N SER A 36 -14.09 -12.05 5.79
CA SER A 36 -14.17 -12.68 4.48
C SER A 36 -13.00 -13.63 4.23
N GLY A 37 -13.22 -14.55 3.28
CA GLY A 37 -12.19 -15.46 2.77
C GLY A 37 -11.90 -16.67 3.66
N PRO A 38 -11.41 -17.78 3.08
CA PRO A 38 -11.02 -18.97 3.83
C PRO A 38 -9.59 -18.88 4.41
N PHE A 39 -8.79 -17.91 3.96
CA PHE A 39 -7.37 -17.82 4.31
C PHE A 39 -7.20 -17.36 5.77
N GLY A 40 -6.53 -18.16 6.60
CA GLY A 40 -6.19 -17.74 7.98
C GLY A 40 -7.28 -17.86 9.04
N GLY A 41 -8.51 -18.31 8.72
CA GLY A 41 -9.57 -18.75 9.65
C GLY A 41 -9.44 -18.39 11.15
N ASP A 42 -9.40 -19.41 12.02
CA ASP A 42 -9.31 -19.27 13.50
C ASP A 42 -8.04 -18.55 13.98
N VAL A 43 -7.00 -18.50 13.15
CA VAL A 43 -5.76 -17.79 13.46
C VAL A 43 -6.00 -16.29 13.50
N LEU A 44 -6.76 -15.74 12.55
CA LEU A 44 -7.07 -14.31 12.51
C LEU A 44 -7.96 -13.89 13.70
N ASP A 45 -8.86 -14.76 14.16
CA ASP A 45 -9.61 -14.55 15.41
C ASP A 45 -8.71 -14.46 16.62
N SER A 46 -7.80 -15.43 16.76
CA SER A 46 -6.86 -15.48 17.87
C SER A 46 -5.98 -14.24 17.87
N VAL A 47 -5.55 -13.77 16.69
CA VAL A 47 -4.77 -12.54 16.54
C VAL A 47 -5.61 -11.34 16.97
N LEU A 48 -6.79 -11.12 16.36
CA LEU A 48 -7.67 -9.99 16.67
C LEU A 48 -8.05 -9.90 18.14
N GLY A 49 -8.34 -11.04 18.79
CA GLY A 49 -8.67 -11.08 20.21
C GLY A 49 -7.48 -10.83 21.14
N SER A 50 -6.24 -10.94 20.64
CA SER A 50 -5.02 -10.83 21.46
C SER A 50 -4.31 -9.48 21.36
N ILE A 51 -4.63 -8.68 20.33
CA ILE A 51 -4.02 -7.35 20.12
C ILE A 51 -5.11 -6.30 19.89
N SER A 52 -4.96 -5.11 20.48
CA SER A 52 -5.92 -4.01 20.39
C SER A 52 -5.94 -3.37 18.99
N ILE A 53 -6.56 -4.05 18.03
CA ILE A 53 -6.69 -3.62 16.64
C ILE A 53 -8.13 -3.85 16.16
N LEU A 54 -8.57 -3.04 15.20
CA LEU A 54 -9.92 -3.16 14.62
C LEU A 54 -9.93 -3.69 13.18
N GLY A 55 -8.78 -3.76 12.51
CA GLY A 55 -8.67 -4.27 11.15
C GLY A 55 -7.47 -5.20 10.96
N LEU A 56 -7.65 -6.27 10.21
CA LEU A 56 -6.60 -7.20 9.83
C LEU A 56 -6.78 -7.63 8.38
N VAL A 57 -5.72 -7.59 7.59
CA VAL A 57 -5.68 -8.03 6.20
C VAL A 57 -4.57 -9.05 6.06
N CYS A 58 -4.88 -10.23 5.53
CA CYS A 58 -3.93 -11.30 5.26
C CYS A 58 -4.21 -11.88 3.88
N PHE A 59 -3.22 -11.97 3.01
CA PHE A 59 -3.44 -12.52 1.67
C PHE A 59 -2.19 -13.10 1.04
N VAL A 60 -2.38 -13.93 0.02
CA VAL A 60 -1.33 -14.33 -0.91
C VAL A 60 -1.26 -13.30 -2.04
N PRO A 61 -0.15 -12.57 -2.19
CA PRO A 61 0.01 -11.59 -3.25
C PRO A 61 -0.02 -12.19 -4.64
N HIS A 62 -0.19 -11.34 -5.65
CA HIS A 62 -0.01 -11.69 -7.05
C HIS A 62 1.33 -12.42 -7.25
N PRO A 63 1.41 -13.45 -8.14
CA PRO A 63 2.61 -14.28 -8.30
C PRO A 63 3.93 -13.52 -8.43
N LEU A 64 3.91 -12.37 -9.13
CA LEU A 64 5.04 -11.43 -9.21
C LEU A 64 5.54 -10.99 -7.82
N TYR A 65 4.66 -10.38 -7.03
CA TYR A 65 5.00 -9.89 -5.69
C TYR A 65 5.31 -11.04 -4.73
N LYS A 66 4.61 -12.17 -4.85
CA LYS A 66 4.90 -13.35 -4.04
C LYS A 66 6.34 -13.83 -4.24
N GLU A 67 6.83 -13.87 -5.47
CA GLU A 67 8.20 -14.28 -5.77
C GLU A 67 9.22 -13.25 -5.23
N ILE A 68 8.97 -11.95 -5.44
CA ILE A 68 9.76 -10.86 -4.86
C ILE A 68 9.89 -11.00 -3.34
N ILE A 69 8.78 -11.24 -2.65
CA ILE A 69 8.77 -11.42 -1.19
C ILE A 69 9.55 -12.66 -0.81
N ARG A 70 9.35 -13.80 -1.48
CA ARG A 70 10.09 -15.04 -1.19
C ARG A 70 11.60 -14.88 -1.35
N LEU A 71 12.04 -14.18 -2.39
CA LEU A 71 13.46 -13.93 -2.63
C LEU A 71 14.05 -12.99 -1.58
N THR A 72 13.33 -11.91 -1.23
CA THR A 72 13.77 -10.91 -0.25
C THR A 72 13.76 -11.46 1.18
N ALA A 73 12.78 -12.29 1.53
CA ALA A 73 12.60 -12.84 2.87
C ALA A 73 13.43 -14.12 3.15
N ARG A 74 14.04 -14.73 2.13
CA ARG A 74 14.61 -16.09 2.18
C ARG A 74 15.59 -16.36 3.33
N ARG A 75 16.39 -15.36 3.71
CA ARG A 75 17.51 -15.51 4.68
C ARG A 75 17.56 -14.42 5.74
N VAL A 76 16.47 -13.67 5.91
CA VAL A 76 16.38 -12.56 6.86
C VAL A 76 15.20 -12.78 7.81
N SER A 77 15.32 -12.25 9.03
CA SER A 77 14.23 -12.25 10.01
C SER A 77 13.43 -10.94 9.99
N VAL A 78 14.02 -9.87 9.44
CA VAL A 78 13.46 -8.52 9.35
C VAL A 78 13.98 -7.88 8.07
N ILE A 79 13.12 -7.14 7.38
CA ILE A 79 13.44 -6.36 6.18
C ILE A 79 13.26 -4.88 6.52
N SER A 80 14.27 -4.06 6.31
CA SER A 80 14.17 -2.60 6.45
C SER A 80 13.86 -1.97 5.10
N PRO A 81 12.75 -1.22 4.94
CA PRO A 81 12.48 -0.50 3.70
C PRO A 81 13.54 0.56 3.38
N GLU A 82 13.77 0.78 2.10
CA GLU A 82 14.89 1.62 1.63
C GLU A 82 14.49 2.93 0.94
N ASP A 83 13.23 3.09 0.53
CA ASP A 83 12.69 4.40 0.15
C ASP A 83 12.37 5.25 1.39
N CYS A 84 12.20 6.56 1.20
CA CYS A 84 12.01 7.50 2.31
C CYS A 84 10.65 7.36 3.00
N GLU A 85 9.60 7.11 2.24
CA GLU A 85 8.21 7.14 2.70
C GLU A 85 7.90 5.88 3.50
N THR A 86 8.14 4.69 2.92
CA THR A 86 7.86 3.42 3.60
C THR A 86 8.80 3.18 4.77
N ARG A 87 10.04 3.69 4.76
CA ARG A 87 10.93 3.64 5.92
C ARG A 87 10.38 4.44 7.09
N THR A 88 9.77 5.59 6.82
CA THR A 88 9.13 6.42 7.86
C THR A 88 7.83 5.78 8.33
N PHE A 89 7.05 5.22 7.40
CA PHE A 89 5.73 4.68 7.68
C PHE A 89 5.73 3.29 8.35
N LEU A 90 6.56 2.35 7.86
CA LEU A 90 6.62 0.96 8.33
C LEU A 90 7.74 0.71 9.35
N HIS A 91 8.82 1.50 9.28
CA HIS A 91 10.08 1.32 9.99
C HIS A 91 10.84 0.03 9.63
N ASP A 92 10.25 -1.14 9.86
CA ASP A 92 10.73 -2.43 9.37
C ASP A 92 9.58 -3.44 9.25
N VAL A 93 9.83 -4.52 8.49
CA VAL A 93 8.88 -5.56 8.14
C VAL A 93 9.41 -6.90 8.65
N PRO A 94 8.82 -7.49 9.70
CA PRO A 94 9.20 -8.81 10.21
C PRO A 94 8.92 -9.91 9.18
N VAL A 95 9.76 -10.95 9.18
CA VAL A 95 9.57 -12.19 8.42
C VAL A 95 9.15 -13.30 9.36
N ILE A 96 7.94 -13.82 9.16
CA ILE A 96 7.33 -14.87 9.97
C ILE A 96 7.53 -16.23 9.27
N ALA A 97 7.87 -17.26 10.04
CA ALA A 97 8.18 -18.58 9.49
C ALA A 97 6.93 -19.36 9.03
N ASP A 98 5.84 -19.26 9.79
CA ASP A 98 4.60 -19.99 9.58
C ASP A 98 3.39 -19.15 10.00
N HIS A 99 2.19 -19.69 9.80
CA HIS A 99 0.91 -19.03 10.10
C HIS A 99 0.42 -19.27 11.53
N ALA A 100 1.30 -19.62 12.48
CA ALA A 100 0.87 -19.79 13.87
C ALA A 100 0.50 -18.43 14.52
N PRO A 101 -0.54 -18.37 15.37
CA PRO A 101 -0.98 -17.11 15.99
C PRO A 101 0.12 -16.39 16.79
N GLY A 102 0.91 -17.12 17.58
CA GLY A 102 1.91 -16.55 18.49
C GLY A 102 2.97 -15.67 17.78
N PRO A 103 3.67 -16.17 16.75
CA PRO A 103 4.57 -15.36 15.93
C PRO A 103 3.92 -14.13 15.29
N ILE A 104 2.69 -14.28 14.78
CA ILE A 104 1.92 -13.17 14.17
C ILE A 104 1.62 -12.10 15.21
N ILE A 105 1.06 -12.47 16.36
CA ILE A 105 0.76 -11.58 17.48
C ILE A 105 2.03 -10.82 17.89
N LYS A 106 3.16 -11.52 18.05
CA LYS A 106 4.44 -10.89 18.43
C LYS A 106 4.90 -9.86 17.39
N ALA A 107 4.75 -10.15 16.10
CA ALA A 107 5.14 -9.23 15.03
C ALA A 107 4.22 -8.00 14.98
N LEU A 108 2.90 -8.22 14.91
CA LEU A 108 1.91 -7.15 14.74
C LEU A 108 1.71 -6.30 16.00
N SER A 109 2.08 -6.80 17.19
CA SER A 109 2.12 -5.99 18.41
C SER A 109 3.11 -4.81 18.32
N ARG A 110 4.11 -4.90 17.43
CA ARG A 110 5.18 -3.89 17.32
C ARG A 110 5.22 -3.22 15.95
N ARG A 111 4.75 -3.91 14.91
CA ARG A 111 4.84 -3.46 13.51
C ARG A 111 3.46 -3.44 12.86
N LYS A 112 3.33 -2.58 11.85
CA LYS A 112 2.06 -2.39 11.12
C LYS A 112 1.77 -3.54 10.14
N GLY A 113 2.81 -4.20 9.63
CA GLY A 113 2.69 -5.36 8.76
C GLY A 113 3.90 -6.27 8.84
N ALA A 114 3.75 -7.46 8.28
CA ALA A 114 4.75 -8.52 8.22
C ALA A 114 4.54 -9.38 6.97
N VAL A 115 5.57 -10.15 6.62
CA VAL A 115 5.50 -11.14 5.54
C VAL A 115 5.81 -12.53 6.05
N PHE A 116 5.28 -13.54 5.39
CA PHE A 116 5.59 -14.93 5.65
C PHE A 116 6.64 -15.44 4.66
N ARG A 117 7.40 -16.47 5.07
CA ARG A 117 8.42 -17.10 4.19
C ARG A 117 7.84 -17.74 2.93
N ASP A 118 6.56 -18.07 2.91
CA ASP A 118 5.86 -18.58 1.73
C ASP A 118 5.49 -17.49 0.70
N GLY A 119 5.74 -16.22 1.04
CA GLY A 119 5.44 -15.06 0.21
C GLY A 119 4.11 -14.37 0.50
N SER A 120 3.32 -14.83 1.47
CA SER A 120 2.09 -14.15 1.89
C SER A 120 2.36 -12.93 2.78
N VAL A 121 1.37 -12.04 2.90
CA VAL A 121 1.47 -10.75 3.61
C VAL A 121 0.36 -10.67 4.65
N ILE A 122 0.67 -10.08 5.81
CA ILE A 122 -0.31 -9.72 6.84
C ILE A 122 -0.06 -8.32 7.37
N ALA A 123 -1.12 -7.54 7.58
CA ALA A 123 -1.04 -6.20 8.14
C ALA A 123 -2.24 -5.88 9.02
N ARG A 124 -2.03 -4.95 9.95
CA ARG A 124 -3.03 -4.51 10.92
C ARG A 124 -3.41 -3.04 10.74
N GLY A 125 -4.65 -2.72 11.09
CA GLY A 125 -5.16 -1.38 11.27
C GLY A 125 -5.63 -1.23 12.71
N VAL A 126 -5.16 -0.18 13.38
CA VAL A 126 -5.52 0.05 14.79
C VAL A 126 -6.99 0.39 14.87
N VAL A 127 -7.45 1.26 13.98
CA VAL A 127 -8.80 1.85 14.05
C VAL A 127 -9.68 1.36 12.89
N THR A 128 -9.10 1.05 11.73
CA THR A 128 -9.89 0.73 10.52
C THR A 128 -9.30 -0.40 9.69
N ILE A 129 -10.12 -1.04 8.87
CA ILE A 129 -9.66 -1.97 7.82
C ILE A 129 -8.82 -1.24 6.77
N GLU A 130 -9.14 0.02 6.48
CA GLU A 130 -8.41 0.85 5.54
C GLU A 130 -6.94 1.00 5.94
N GLU A 131 -6.66 1.29 7.22
CA GLU A 131 -5.29 1.31 7.73
C GLU A 131 -4.56 -0.03 7.49
N ALA A 132 -5.24 -1.16 7.71
CA ALA A 132 -4.66 -2.48 7.47
C ALA A 132 -4.33 -2.69 5.99
N PHE A 133 -5.22 -2.27 5.09
CA PHE A 133 -5.02 -2.32 3.65
C PHE A 133 -3.83 -1.45 3.22
N VAL A 134 -3.77 -0.19 3.68
CA VAL A 134 -2.66 0.73 3.39
C VAL A 134 -1.34 0.10 3.84
N CYS A 135 -1.29 -0.42 5.07
CA CYS A 135 -0.08 -1.07 5.60
C CYS A 135 0.35 -2.27 4.76
N ALA A 136 -0.59 -3.08 4.26
CA ALA A 136 -0.27 -4.24 3.44
C ALA A 136 0.26 -3.84 2.05
N SER A 137 -0.37 -2.86 1.39
CA SER A 137 0.11 -2.29 0.12
C SER A 137 1.51 -1.69 0.28
N SER A 138 1.75 -0.92 1.35
CA SER A 138 3.07 -0.35 1.63
C SER A 138 4.15 -1.41 1.85
N VAL A 139 3.82 -2.55 2.47
CA VAL A 139 4.75 -3.67 2.62
C VAL A 139 5.15 -4.23 1.25
N ILE A 140 4.19 -4.44 0.34
CA ILE A 140 4.47 -4.92 -1.01
C ILE A 140 5.35 -3.91 -1.77
N HIS A 141 5.01 -2.62 -1.72
CA HIS A 141 5.77 -1.55 -2.36
C HIS A 141 7.22 -1.49 -1.86
N ALA A 142 7.42 -1.51 -0.53
CA ALA A 142 8.74 -1.53 0.08
C ALA A 142 9.58 -2.73 -0.39
N LEU A 143 8.99 -3.93 -0.43
CA LEU A 143 9.70 -5.14 -0.81
C LEU A 143 10.00 -5.20 -2.32
N PHE A 144 9.13 -4.61 -3.15
CA PHE A 144 9.41 -4.39 -4.56
C PHE A 144 10.69 -3.55 -4.74
N ILE A 145 10.77 -2.38 -4.09
CA ILE A 145 11.96 -1.51 -4.16
C ILE A 145 13.20 -2.22 -3.64
N ASN A 146 13.10 -2.85 -2.47
CA ASN A 146 14.22 -3.56 -1.84
C ASN A 146 14.78 -4.66 -2.76
N TYR A 147 13.93 -5.40 -3.47
CA TYR A 147 14.38 -6.44 -4.40
C TYR A 147 15.22 -5.88 -5.55
N PHE A 148 14.73 -4.83 -6.22
CA PHE A 148 15.49 -4.21 -7.32
C PHE A 148 16.79 -3.59 -6.83
N LEU A 149 16.78 -3.00 -5.64
CA LEU A 149 17.97 -2.41 -5.03
C LEU A 149 19.01 -3.47 -4.62
N ASP A 150 18.57 -4.59 -4.06
CA ASP A 150 19.46 -5.74 -3.75
C ASP A 150 20.09 -6.29 -5.04
N TYR A 151 19.29 -6.49 -6.08
CA TYR A 151 19.79 -6.95 -7.37
C TYR A 151 20.80 -5.97 -7.99
N TRP A 152 20.51 -4.67 -7.98
CA TRP A 152 21.45 -3.64 -8.44
C TRP A 152 22.76 -3.65 -7.64
N ARG A 153 22.70 -3.84 -6.31
CA ARG A 153 23.90 -3.97 -5.47
C ARG A 153 24.71 -5.22 -5.81
N LYS A 154 24.05 -6.35 -6.09
CA LYS A 154 24.72 -7.57 -6.55
C LYS A 154 25.44 -7.34 -7.88
N ILE A 155 24.82 -6.62 -8.82
CA ILE A 155 25.48 -6.22 -10.08
C ILE A 155 26.74 -5.41 -9.78
N ARG A 156 26.63 -4.35 -8.96
CA ARG A 156 27.75 -3.47 -8.64
C ARG A 156 28.91 -4.18 -7.95
N LYS A 157 28.64 -5.23 -7.18
CA LYS A 157 29.65 -6.04 -6.49
C LYS A 157 30.19 -7.19 -7.36
N GLY A 158 29.63 -7.42 -8.55
CA GLY A 158 29.97 -8.58 -9.38
C GLY A 158 29.53 -9.91 -8.77
N HIS A 159 28.50 -9.91 -7.91
CA HIS A 159 28.01 -11.09 -7.17
C HIS A 159 26.73 -11.70 -7.74
N VAL A 160 26.30 -11.29 -8.93
CA VAL A 160 25.09 -11.84 -9.56
C VAL A 160 25.33 -13.28 -9.98
N THR A 161 24.55 -14.20 -9.44
CA THR A 161 24.56 -15.60 -9.88
C THR A 161 23.65 -15.82 -11.10
N ALA A 162 23.78 -16.97 -11.77
CA ALA A 162 22.87 -17.35 -12.85
C ALA A 162 21.41 -17.46 -12.36
N SER A 163 21.21 -17.90 -11.11
CA SER A 163 19.89 -17.96 -10.48
C SER A 163 19.32 -16.55 -10.24
N ASP A 164 20.11 -15.62 -9.70
CA ASP A 164 19.67 -14.23 -9.52
C ASP A 164 19.25 -13.60 -10.86
N ARG A 165 20.02 -13.82 -11.92
CA ARG A 165 19.70 -13.34 -13.27
C ARG A 165 18.38 -13.91 -13.79
N SER A 166 18.18 -15.22 -13.68
CA SER A 166 16.96 -15.88 -14.14
C SER A 166 15.71 -15.39 -13.38
N HIS A 167 15.78 -15.23 -12.05
CA HIS A 167 14.67 -14.67 -11.28
C HIS A 167 14.39 -13.21 -11.67
N PHE A 168 15.44 -12.41 -11.87
CA PHE A 168 15.30 -11.02 -12.30
C PHE A 168 14.67 -10.89 -13.68
N GLU A 169 15.14 -11.65 -14.67
CA GLU A 169 14.58 -11.67 -16.02
C GLU A 169 13.10 -12.06 -15.99
N ASN A 170 12.75 -13.13 -15.26
CA ASN A 170 11.35 -13.54 -15.09
C ASN A 170 10.51 -12.45 -14.41
N ILE A 171 11.02 -11.79 -13.37
CA ILE A 171 10.29 -10.69 -12.69
C ILE A 171 10.07 -9.52 -13.64
N VAL A 172 11.09 -9.10 -14.40
CA VAL A 172 11.01 -7.98 -15.34
C VAL A 172 10.04 -8.28 -16.49
N GLU A 173 10.07 -9.50 -17.03
CA GLU A 173 9.15 -9.93 -18.10
C GLU A 173 7.68 -9.98 -17.65
N ASN A 174 7.43 -10.14 -16.35
CA ASN A 174 6.09 -10.20 -15.76
C ASN A 174 5.67 -8.92 -15.02
N LEU A 175 6.44 -7.83 -15.15
CA LEU A 175 6.01 -6.53 -14.61
C LEU A 175 4.72 -6.09 -15.30
N PHE A 176 3.83 -5.48 -14.52
CA PHE A 176 2.59 -4.95 -15.07
C PHE A 176 2.91 -3.84 -16.09
N PRO A 177 2.24 -3.83 -17.25
CA PRO A 177 2.47 -2.80 -18.24
C PRO A 177 2.06 -1.44 -17.68
N ILE A 178 2.90 -0.43 -17.92
CA ILE A 178 2.50 0.96 -17.68
C ILE A 178 1.46 1.32 -18.75
N VAL A 179 0.30 1.80 -18.33
CA VAL A 179 -0.73 2.27 -19.27
C VAL A 179 -0.28 3.61 -19.84
N GLU A 180 0.27 3.58 -21.05
CA GLU A 180 0.84 4.77 -21.72
C GLU A 180 -0.22 5.84 -22.07
N SER A 181 -1.49 5.44 -22.23
CA SER A 181 -2.60 6.32 -22.58
C SER A 181 -3.54 6.56 -21.39
N GLY A 182 -3.19 7.53 -20.56
CA GLY A 182 -4.07 8.02 -19.49
C GLY A 182 -5.20 8.93 -20.00
N PRO A 183 -6.21 9.22 -19.16
CA PRO A 183 -7.24 10.20 -19.49
C PRO A 183 -6.62 11.58 -19.78
N ARG A 184 -7.10 12.28 -20.81
CA ARG A 184 -6.65 13.65 -21.13
C ARG A 184 -7.03 14.61 -20.00
N LEU A 185 -6.06 14.98 -19.17
CA LEU A 185 -6.23 16.01 -18.15
C LEU A 185 -6.46 17.38 -18.80
N GLY A 186 -7.22 18.23 -18.12
CA GLY A 186 -7.38 19.63 -18.50
C GLY A 186 -6.05 20.37 -18.40
N TYR A 187 -5.84 21.32 -19.31
CA TYR A 187 -4.68 22.21 -19.25
C TYR A 187 -5.06 23.48 -18.50
N GLY A 188 -4.26 23.83 -17.50
CA GLY A 188 -4.38 25.10 -16.81
C GLY A 188 -3.89 26.29 -17.67
N PRO A 189 -4.07 27.54 -17.20
CA PRO A 189 -4.67 27.88 -15.91
C PRO A 189 -6.18 27.61 -15.89
N PHE A 190 -6.70 27.15 -14.74
CA PHE A 190 -8.13 26.92 -14.56
C PHE A 190 -8.84 28.20 -14.09
N ASP A 191 -10.06 28.44 -14.56
CA ASP A 191 -10.76 29.71 -14.31
C ASP A 191 -11.44 29.80 -12.93
N SER A 192 -11.68 28.66 -12.26
CA SER A 192 -12.35 28.61 -10.97
C SER A 192 -11.83 27.48 -10.08
N GLU A 193 -12.02 27.63 -8.78
CA GLU A 193 -11.73 26.60 -7.77
C GLU A 193 -12.47 25.28 -8.07
N SER A 194 -13.73 25.34 -8.48
CA SER A 194 -14.49 24.13 -8.84
C SER A 194 -13.85 23.34 -9.98
N VAL A 195 -13.23 24.02 -10.96
CA VAL A 195 -12.51 23.36 -12.06
C VAL A 195 -11.19 22.79 -11.55
N ILE A 196 -10.48 23.51 -10.69
CA ILE A 196 -9.25 23.04 -10.03
C ILE A 196 -9.51 21.72 -9.31
N LEU A 197 -10.49 21.70 -8.40
CA LEU A 197 -10.81 20.51 -7.60
C LEU A 197 -11.20 19.32 -8.49
N LYS A 198 -12.02 19.56 -9.53
CA LYS A 198 -12.43 18.51 -10.47
C LYS A 198 -11.24 17.91 -11.24
N GLU A 199 -10.33 18.74 -11.73
CA GLU A 199 -9.15 18.27 -12.46
C GLU A 199 -8.13 17.60 -11.53
N MET A 200 -8.02 18.03 -10.27
CA MET A 200 -7.22 17.33 -9.25
C MET A 200 -7.77 15.94 -8.94
N VAL A 201 -9.10 15.79 -8.74
CA VAL A 201 -9.75 14.47 -8.57
C VAL A 201 -9.48 13.58 -9.78
N ARG A 202 -9.59 14.15 -10.98
CA ARG A 202 -9.33 13.42 -12.22
C ARG A 202 -7.87 12.99 -12.34
N ALA A 203 -6.93 13.86 -11.97
CA ALA A 203 -5.50 13.56 -11.97
C ALA A 203 -5.17 12.45 -10.97
N GLY A 204 -5.65 12.53 -9.72
CA GLY A 204 -5.43 11.49 -8.71
C GLY A 204 -5.95 10.12 -9.18
N LYS A 205 -7.18 10.08 -9.67
CA LYS A 205 -7.77 8.85 -10.22
C LYS A 205 -6.96 8.30 -11.41
N ALA A 206 -6.52 9.18 -12.31
CA ALA A 206 -5.70 8.78 -13.43
C ALA A 206 -4.39 8.12 -13.00
N THR A 207 -3.69 8.68 -12.00
CA THR A 207 -2.41 8.15 -11.49
C THR A 207 -2.54 6.73 -10.95
N VAL A 208 -3.64 6.43 -10.27
CA VAL A 208 -3.93 5.08 -9.76
C VAL A 208 -4.37 4.14 -10.89
N GLU A 209 -5.27 4.58 -11.77
CA GLU A 209 -5.81 3.75 -12.86
C GLU A 209 -4.77 3.38 -13.92
N THR A 210 -3.74 4.21 -14.12
CA THR A 210 -2.63 3.91 -15.03
C THR A 210 -1.50 3.09 -14.39
N GLY A 211 -1.62 2.77 -13.09
CA GLY A 211 -0.64 1.96 -12.36
C GLY A 211 0.66 2.70 -12.03
N LEU A 212 0.66 4.04 -12.02
CA LEU A 212 1.84 4.82 -11.64
C LEU A 212 2.14 4.72 -10.14
N VAL A 213 1.09 4.71 -9.31
CA VAL A 213 1.17 4.56 -7.86
C VAL A 213 -0.05 3.78 -7.33
N ASP A 214 0.10 3.21 -6.15
CA ASP A 214 -1.04 2.69 -5.38
C ASP A 214 -1.87 3.85 -4.81
N SER A 215 -3.13 3.59 -4.43
CA SER A 215 -4.09 4.62 -4.02
C SER A 215 -3.67 5.57 -2.90
N PHE A 216 -2.75 5.18 -2.03
CA PHE A 216 -2.34 5.96 -0.85
C PHE A 216 -0.91 6.48 -0.93
N PHE A 217 -0.29 6.41 -2.11
CA PHE A 217 1.09 6.85 -2.33
C PHE A 217 1.12 8.10 -3.21
N GLY A 218 1.68 9.18 -2.67
CA GLY A 218 1.81 10.47 -3.34
C GLY A 218 0.65 11.44 -3.13
N ASN A 219 0.82 12.66 -3.63
CA ASN A 219 -0.09 13.79 -3.43
C ASN A 219 -0.43 14.46 -4.77
N VAL A 220 -1.58 15.13 -4.82
CA VAL A 220 -1.94 16.00 -5.95
C VAL A 220 -2.14 17.42 -5.43
N SER A 221 -1.48 18.39 -6.07
CA SER A 221 -1.63 19.80 -5.73
C SER A 221 -1.73 20.70 -6.97
N TYR A 222 -2.38 21.85 -6.78
CA TYR A 222 -2.48 22.91 -7.77
C TYR A 222 -2.46 24.28 -7.08
N SER A 223 -1.54 25.14 -7.49
CA SER A 223 -1.40 26.49 -6.92
C SER A 223 -2.00 27.56 -7.83
N GLN A 224 -2.86 28.42 -7.28
CA GLN A 224 -3.41 29.57 -7.99
C GLN A 224 -3.66 30.75 -7.05
N LYS A 225 -3.29 31.96 -7.50
CA LYS A 225 -3.60 33.25 -6.84
C LYS A 225 -3.23 33.29 -5.33
N GLY A 226 -2.13 32.65 -4.95
CA GLY A 226 -1.67 32.61 -3.56
C GLY A 226 -2.34 31.57 -2.67
N THR A 227 -3.12 30.66 -3.23
CA THR A 227 -3.68 29.48 -2.55
C THR A 227 -3.14 28.20 -3.20
N CYS A 228 -2.69 27.25 -2.39
CA CYS A 228 -2.35 25.90 -2.82
C CYS A 228 -3.51 24.96 -2.50
N HIS A 229 -4.16 24.40 -3.52
CA HIS A 229 -5.08 23.28 -3.34
C HIS A 229 -4.27 22.01 -3.31
N ILE A 230 -4.43 21.18 -2.28
CA ILE A 230 -3.65 19.95 -2.11
C ILE A 230 -4.53 18.87 -1.46
N SER A 231 -4.29 17.61 -1.82
CA SER A 231 -4.88 16.46 -1.14
C SER A 231 -4.63 16.51 0.37
N GLU A 232 -5.58 16.01 1.17
CA GLU A 232 -5.37 15.83 2.61
C GLU A 232 -4.44 14.66 2.92
N THR A 233 -3.79 14.72 4.08
CA THR A 233 -2.93 13.63 4.56
C THR A 233 -3.75 12.34 4.71
N GLY A 234 -3.29 11.26 4.07
CA GLY A 234 -3.95 9.96 4.09
C GLY A 234 -5.13 9.83 3.13
N ALA A 235 -5.39 10.84 2.30
CA ALA A 235 -6.41 10.76 1.26
C ALA A 235 -6.03 9.77 0.16
N SER A 236 -7.03 9.03 -0.32
CA SER A 236 -6.88 8.10 -1.43
C SER A 236 -6.93 8.87 -2.77
N LEU A 237 -5.92 8.73 -3.62
CA LEU A 237 -5.78 9.47 -4.88
C LEU A 237 -6.94 9.23 -5.87
N ASP A 238 -7.50 8.03 -5.89
CA ASP A 238 -8.67 7.65 -6.69
C ASP A 238 -10.03 7.98 -6.03
N GLU A 239 -10.03 8.54 -4.83
CA GLU A 239 -11.22 8.97 -4.07
C GLU A 239 -11.04 10.38 -3.45
N LEU A 240 -10.35 11.30 -4.16
CA LEU A 240 -10.04 12.66 -3.65
C LEU A 240 -11.24 13.60 -3.51
N GLU A 241 -12.44 13.21 -3.94
CA GLU A 241 -13.61 14.07 -3.86
C GLU A 241 -13.94 14.38 -2.39
N GLY A 242 -13.86 15.67 -2.02
CA GLY A 242 -14.05 16.12 -0.63
C GLY A 242 -12.80 16.00 0.26
N ALA A 243 -11.68 15.48 -0.24
CA ALA A 243 -10.42 15.31 0.48
C ALA A 243 -9.29 16.21 -0.09
N ILE A 244 -9.66 17.42 -0.53
CA ILE A 244 -8.74 18.43 -1.04
C ILE A 244 -8.97 19.71 -0.23
N VAL A 245 -7.87 20.29 0.26
CA VAL A 245 -7.88 21.51 1.06
C VAL A 245 -7.17 22.65 0.35
N GLY A 246 -7.73 23.85 0.45
CA GLY A 246 -7.11 25.09 -0.02
C GLY A 246 -6.30 25.74 1.10
N VAL A 247 -4.98 25.81 0.94
CA VAL A 247 -4.05 26.41 1.89
C VAL A 247 -3.59 27.78 1.39
N PRO A 248 -4.02 28.89 2.02
CA PRO A 248 -3.48 30.22 1.74
C PRO A 248 -1.98 30.28 2.03
N MET A 249 -1.18 30.69 1.05
CA MET A 249 0.28 30.77 1.14
C MET A 249 0.79 31.95 1.99
N ASN A 250 -0.11 32.80 2.47
CA ASN A 250 0.20 33.95 3.33
C ASN A 250 0.25 33.58 4.83
N GLY A 251 0.12 32.30 5.18
CA GLY A 251 0.16 31.82 6.57
C GLY A 251 -1.05 32.22 7.42
N SER A 252 -2.14 32.70 6.79
CA SER A 252 -3.33 33.18 7.51
C SER A 252 -4.26 32.07 8.02
N SER A 253 -3.95 30.81 7.77
CA SER A 253 -4.83 29.68 8.04
C SER A 253 -4.09 28.49 8.64
N SER A 254 -4.78 27.76 9.52
CA SER A 254 -4.34 26.48 10.08
C SER A 254 -4.77 25.26 9.25
N VAL A 255 -5.47 25.47 8.12
CA VAL A 255 -5.91 24.38 7.22
C VAL A 255 -4.72 23.56 6.71
N GLY A 256 -3.52 24.15 6.65
CA GLY A 256 -2.28 23.43 6.33
C GLY A 256 -1.92 22.29 7.30
N LEU A 257 -2.59 22.16 8.46
CA LEU A 257 -2.39 21.05 9.39
C LEU A 257 -2.96 19.72 8.88
N THR A 258 -3.99 19.75 8.02
CA THR A 258 -4.59 18.54 7.42
C THR A 258 -4.13 18.29 5.99
N ALA A 259 -3.50 19.29 5.36
CA ALA A 259 -2.89 19.17 4.05
C ALA A 259 -1.78 18.11 4.05
N SER A 260 -1.63 17.39 2.94
CA SER A 260 -0.42 16.61 2.70
C SER A 260 0.82 17.51 2.70
N SER A 261 1.93 16.98 3.19
CA SER A 261 3.17 17.73 3.40
C SER A 261 4.37 17.24 2.59
N GLU A 262 4.19 16.18 1.78
CA GLU A 262 5.24 15.62 0.92
C GLU A 262 5.24 16.25 -0.49
#